data_AF-A0A3M1TT63-F1
#
_entry.id   AF-A0A3M1TT63-F1
#
_cell.length_a   1.000
_cell.length_b   1.000
_cell.length_c   1.000
_cell.angle_alpha   90.00
_cell.angle_beta   90.00
_cell.angle_gamma   90.00
#
_symmetry.space_group_name_H-M   'P 1'
#
loop_
_entity.id
_entity.type
_entity.pdbx_description
1 polymer ?
#
loop_
_entity_poly.entity_id
_entity_poly.type
_entity_poly.pdbx_seq_one_letter_code
_entity_poly.pdbx_strand_id
1 'polypeptide(L)'
;MRRWKKKLWAWSIFLWQALVVQPLRRLAHLGTTGEQRFLKSYAPEGLLPEPPERVGRRFDHDGCIHCGLCDATCDLLARVRRVEVPAVSALPVAWSRSMPEYPYVEPALRHFEACEACQACERMCPTGVPLLDLVQELRAWLQQEHAAGAVVPRGETSRGEGAQG
;
A
#
# COMPACT_ATOMS: atom_id res chain seq x y z
N MET A 1 32.28 49.14 3.02
CA MET A 1 32.93 48.13 2.14
C MET A 1 32.54 46.66 2.42
N ARG A 2 32.28 46.23 3.66
CA ARG A 2 32.04 44.81 4.02
C ARG A 2 30.73 44.18 3.47
N ARG A 3 29.70 44.98 3.17
CA ARG A 3 28.43 44.51 2.58
C ARG A 3 28.56 44.03 1.12
N TRP A 4 29.49 44.60 0.35
CA TRP A 4 29.64 44.29 -1.08
C TRP A 4 30.36 42.96 -1.31
N LYS A 5 31.36 42.63 -0.48
CA LYS A 5 32.02 41.31 -0.46
C LYS A 5 31.04 40.17 -0.18
N LYS A 6 30.07 40.37 0.72
CA LYS A 6 29.00 39.38 0.98
C LYS A 6 28.08 39.16 -0.23
N LYS A 7 27.77 40.23 -0.97
CA LYS A 7 26.96 40.12 -2.21
C LYS A 7 27.72 39.38 -3.32
N LEU A 8 28.99 39.71 -3.53
CA LEU A 8 29.86 39.02 -4.49
C LEU A 8 30.01 37.53 -4.18
N TRP A 9 30.19 37.18 -2.90
CA TRP A 9 30.26 35.79 -2.47
C TRP A 9 28.94 35.02 -2.67
N ALA A 10 27.80 35.65 -2.36
CA ALA A 10 26.49 35.08 -2.65
C ALA A 10 26.30 34.85 -4.17
N TRP A 11 26.68 35.82 -5.00
CA TRP A 11 26.61 35.71 -6.45
C TRP A 11 27.50 34.59 -6.99
N SER A 12 28.72 34.40 -6.46
CA SER A 12 29.58 33.29 -6.88
C SER A 12 28.97 31.92 -6.54
N ILE A 13 28.26 31.80 -5.43
CA ILE A 13 27.55 30.55 -5.07
C ILE A 13 26.41 30.28 -6.05
N PHE A 14 25.59 31.28 -6.37
CA PHE A 14 24.52 31.13 -7.35
C PHE A 14 25.07 30.78 -8.74
N LEU A 15 26.15 31.45 -9.16
CA LEU A 15 26.80 31.18 -10.44
C LEU A 15 27.35 29.74 -10.48
N TRP A 16 27.99 29.30 -9.40
CA TRP A 16 28.50 27.93 -9.26
C TRP A 16 27.37 26.89 -9.24
N GLN A 17 26.26 27.15 -8.54
CA GLN A 17 25.10 26.26 -8.57
C GLN A 17 24.50 26.13 -9.97
N ALA A 18 24.37 27.25 -10.69
CA ALA A 18 23.77 27.28 -12.02
C ALA A 18 24.68 26.64 -13.09
N LEU A 19 25.98 26.98 -13.10
CA LEU A 19 26.91 26.58 -14.16
C LEU A 19 27.57 25.21 -13.91
N VAL A 20 27.68 24.77 -12.65
CA VAL A 20 28.38 23.52 -12.31
C VAL A 20 27.40 22.50 -11.74
N VAL A 21 26.73 22.83 -10.64
CA VAL A 21 25.92 21.83 -9.89
C VAL A 21 24.72 21.34 -10.69
N GLN A 22 23.96 22.24 -11.32
CA GLN A 22 22.77 21.89 -12.10
C GLN A 22 23.06 21.01 -13.33
N PRO A 23 24.02 21.34 -14.22
CA PRO A 23 24.34 20.46 -15.34
C PRO A 23 24.94 19.13 -14.87
N LEU A 24 25.76 19.12 -13.80
CA LEU A 24 26.30 17.90 -13.22
C LEU A 24 25.19 17.00 -12.66
N ARG A 25 24.18 17.56 -11.99
CA ARG A 25 22.99 16.83 -11.53
C ARG A 25 22.15 16.32 -12.69
N ARG A 26 21.96 17.11 -13.76
CA ARG A 26 21.28 16.63 -14.98
C ARG A 26 22.03 15.45 -15.58
N LEU A 27 23.36 15.53 -15.71
CA LEU A 27 24.25 14.46 -16.18
C LEU A 27 24.18 13.21 -15.29
N ALA A 28 24.21 13.37 -13.96
CA ALA A 28 24.07 12.26 -13.01
C ALA A 28 22.70 11.56 -13.06
N HIS A 29 21.72 12.18 -13.71
CA HIS A 29 20.35 11.67 -13.84
C HIS A 29 19.96 11.35 -15.27
N LEU A 30 20.87 11.54 -16.24
CA LEU A 30 20.68 11.12 -17.61
C LEU A 30 20.51 9.60 -17.64
N GLY A 31 19.33 9.14 -18.09
CA GLY A 31 18.99 7.72 -18.14
C GLY A 31 18.02 7.23 -17.06
N THR A 32 17.70 8.05 -16.04
CA THR A 32 16.63 7.72 -15.06
C THR A 32 15.47 8.69 -15.20
N THR A 33 14.25 8.19 -15.32
CA THR A 33 13.07 9.05 -15.23
C THR A 33 12.80 9.43 -13.76
N GLY A 34 12.12 10.56 -13.53
CA GLY A 34 11.70 10.95 -12.18
C GLY A 34 10.84 9.87 -11.52
N GLU A 35 10.00 9.21 -12.32
CA GLU A 35 9.17 8.07 -11.92
C GLU A 35 10.00 6.88 -11.43
N GLN A 36 11.01 6.44 -12.17
CA GLN A 36 11.87 5.32 -11.73
C GLN A 36 12.54 5.59 -10.39
N ARG A 37 12.92 6.86 -10.14
CA ARG A 37 13.51 7.27 -8.88
C ARG A 37 12.50 7.28 -7.74
N PHE A 38 11.28 7.76 -8.02
CA PHE A 38 10.16 7.70 -7.09
C PHE A 38 9.88 6.25 -6.72
N LEU A 39 9.67 5.37 -7.70
CA LEU A 39 9.40 3.95 -7.47
C LEU A 39 10.54 3.29 -6.67
N LYS A 40 11.81 3.58 -6.96
CA LYS A 40 12.93 3.04 -6.17
C LYS A 40 12.89 3.43 -4.70
N SER A 41 12.42 4.64 -4.37
CA SER A 41 12.31 5.11 -2.99
C SER A 41 11.07 4.61 -2.27
N TYR A 42 9.93 4.51 -2.96
CA TYR A 42 8.62 4.24 -2.35
C TYR A 42 8.12 2.80 -2.51
N ALA A 43 8.59 2.05 -3.51
CA ALA A 43 8.22 0.64 -3.69
C ALA A 43 8.55 -0.24 -2.47
N PRO A 44 9.67 -0.05 -1.74
CA PRO A 44 9.94 -0.81 -0.51
C PRO A 44 8.95 -0.54 0.62
N GLU A 45 8.22 0.58 0.57
CA GLU A 45 7.19 0.93 1.56
C GLU A 45 5.79 0.42 1.16
N GLY A 46 5.68 -0.33 0.05
CA GLY A 46 4.40 -0.82 -0.46
C GLY A 46 3.50 0.28 -1.04
N LEU A 47 4.03 1.49 -1.22
CA LEU A 47 3.32 2.63 -1.83
C LEU A 47 3.41 2.53 -3.37
N LEU A 48 2.84 1.45 -3.91
CA LEU A 48 2.77 1.21 -5.35
C LEU A 48 1.58 1.95 -5.96
N PRO A 49 1.71 2.41 -7.22
CA PRO A 49 0.57 2.98 -7.95
C PRO A 49 -0.51 1.92 -8.10
N GLU A 50 -1.72 2.22 -7.66
CA GLU A 50 -2.84 1.32 -7.91
C GLU A 50 -3.23 1.33 -9.39
N PRO A 51 -3.57 0.16 -9.94
CA PRO A 51 -3.92 0.07 -11.33
C PRO A 51 -5.30 0.74 -11.58
N PRO A 52 -5.49 1.34 -12.77
CA PRO A 52 -6.62 2.24 -13.03
C PRO A 52 -7.99 1.57 -12.84
N GLU A 53 -8.10 0.26 -13.09
CA GLU A 53 -9.32 -0.52 -12.86
C GLU A 53 -9.75 -0.58 -11.40
N ARG A 54 -8.81 -0.47 -10.45
CA ARG A 54 -9.10 -0.47 -9.01
C ARG A 54 -9.44 0.91 -8.50
N VAL A 55 -8.80 1.94 -9.05
CA VAL A 55 -9.09 3.34 -8.71
C VAL A 55 -10.57 3.66 -8.95
N GLY A 56 -11.17 3.15 -10.03
CA GLY A 56 -12.59 3.34 -10.33
C GLY A 56 -13.55 2.63 -9.36
N ARG A 57 -13.09 1.59 -8.66
CA ARG A 57 -13.88 0.72 -7.78
C ARG A 57 -13.53 0.86 -6.29
N ARG A 58 -12.62 1.78 -5.95
CA ARG A 58 -12.14 1.98 -4.58
C ARG A 58 -13.28 2.16 -3.56
N PHE A 59 -14.39 2.77 -3.99
CA PHE A 59 -15.52 3.13 -3.13
C PHE A 59 -16.65 2.09 -3.11
N ASP A 60 -16.53 0.99 -3.85
CA ASP A 60 -17.60 -0.01 -4.02
C ASP A 60 -17.98 -0.71 -2.69
N HIS A 61 -17.10 -0.64 -1.69
CA HIS A 61 -17.26 -1.31 -0.39
C HIS A 61 -17.35 -0.36 0.82
N ASP A 62 -17.38 0.96 0.60
CA ASP A 62 -17.33 1.97 1.67
C ASP A 62 -18.60 2.05 2.55
N GLY A 63 -19.68 1.37 2.14
CA GLY A 63 -20.93 1.29 2.91
C GLY A 63 -20.84 0.42 4.18
N CYS A 64 -19.68 -0.14 4.51
CA CYS A 64 -19.52 -0.99 5.69
C CYS A 64 -19.55 -0.16 6.98
N ILE A 65 -20.51 -0.47 7.86
CA ILE A 65 -20.61 0.12 9.21
C ILE A 65 -19.93 -0.72 10.30
N HIS A 66 -19.16 -1.75 9.90
CA HIS A 66 -18.42 -2.65 10.80
C HIS A 66 -19.30 -3.26 11.92
N CYS A 67 -20.53 -3.67 11.58
CA CYS A 67 -21.52 -4.23 12.53
C CYS A 67 -21.25 -5.70 12.93
N GLY A 68 -20.47 -6.44 12.15
CA GLY A 68 -20.10 -7.83 12.44
C GLY A 68 -21.14 -8.91 12.14
N LEU A 69 -22.29 -8.57 11.54
CA LEU A 69 -23.31 -9.57 11.17
C LEU A 69 -22.79 -10.60 10.15
N CYS A 70 -21.94 -10.15 9.21
CA CYS A 70 -21.28 -11.02 8.25
C CYS A 70 -20.35 -12.03 8.94
N ASP A 71 -19.70 -11.65 10.05
CA ASP A 71 -18.79 -12.51 10.80
C ASP A 71 -19.54 -13.62 11.54
N ALA A 72 -20.70 -13.27 12.12
CA ALA A 72 -21.56 -14.23 12.80
C ALA A 72 -22.19 -15.25 11.86
N THR A 73 -22.38 -14.88 10.58
CA THR A 73 -23.06 -15.70 9.57
C THR A 73 -22.10 -16.54 8.74
N CYS A 74 -20.80 -16.26 8.78
CA CYS A 74 -19.81 -16.91 7.92
C CYS A 74 -19.43 -18.30 8.44
N ASP A 75 -19.77 -19.35 7.69
CA ASP A 75 -19.41 -20.74 8.02
C ASP A 75 -17.90 -20.98 8.08
N LEU A 76 -17.12 -20.27 7.26
CA LEU A 76 -15.66 -20.33 7.32
C LEU A 76 -15.19 -19.88 8.71
N LEU A 77 -15.60 -18.69 9.16
CA LEU A 77 -15.23 -18.17 10.49
C LEU A 77 -15.77 -19.00 11.66
N ALA A 78 -16.81 -19.81 11.44
CA ALA A 78 -17.29 -20.76 12.44
C ALA A 78 -16.38 -22.01 12.56
N ARG A 79 -15.72 -22.40 11.46
CA ARG A 79 -14.85 -23.60 11.39
C ARG A 79 -13.41 -23.33 11.79
N VAL A 80 -12.90 -22.12 11.54
CA VAL A 80 -11.53 -21.70 11.91
C VAL A 80 -11.56 -20.86 13.18
N ARG A 81 -10.47 -20.90 13.97
CA ARG A 81 -10.39 -20.07 15.19
C ARG A 81 -10.35 -18.60 14.79
N ARG A 82 -11.19 -17.75 15.38
CA ARG A 82 -11.22 -16.29 15.11
C ARG A 82 -9.90 -15.55 15.35
N VAL A 83 -8.95 -16.18 16.05
CA VAL A 83 -7.60 -15.62 16.27
C VAL A 83 -6.70 -15.80 15.03
N GLU A 84 -7.02 -16.78 14.19
CA GLU A 84 -6.25 -17.13 12.99
C GLU A 84 -6.77 -16.40 11.76
N VAL A 85 -8.06 -16.04 11.72
CA VAL A 85 -8.71 -15.44 10.55
C VAL A 85 -9.30 -14.08 10.90
N PRO A 86 -9.04 -13.04 10.10
CA PRO A 86 -9.68 -11.73 10.29
C PRO A 86 -11.19 -11.86 10.14
N ALA A 87 -11.91 -10.97 10.81
CA ALA A 87 -13.33 -10.77 10.57
C ALA A 87 -13.57 -10.43 9.08
N VAL A 88 -14.62 -10.99 8.48
CA VAL A 88 -15.17 -10.56 7.17
C VAL A 88 -15.47 -9.07 7.20
N SER A 89 -15.96 -8.53 8.32
CA SER A 89 -16.22 -7.10 8.50
C SER A 89 -14.96 -6.22 8.47
N ALA A 90 -13.78 -6.78 8.68
CA ALA A 90 -12.52 -6.04 8.61
C ALA A 90 -12.05 -5.81 7.16
N LEU A 91 -12.50 -6.63 6.20
CA LEU A 91 -12.06 -6.52 4.80
C LEU A 91 -12.45 -5.17 4.17
N PRO A 92 -13.73 -4.70 4.25
CA PRO A 92 -14.10 -3.40 3.67
C PRO A 92 -13.40 -2.23 4.36
N VAL A 93 -13.13 -2.35 5.67
CA VAL A 93 -12.40 -1.32 6.42
C VAL A 93 -10.95 -1.24 5.94
N ALA A 94 -10.27 -2.37 5.77
CA ALA A 94 -8.92 -2.41 5.22
C ALA A 94 -8.88 -1.89 3.78
N TRP A 95 -9.87 -2.25 2.96
CA TRP A 95 -9.99 -1.77 1.57
C TRP A 95 -10.05 -0.24 1.48
N SER A 96 -10.84 0.39 2.36
CA SER A 96 -11.01 1.86 2.39
C SER A 96 -9.74 2.65 2.74
N ARG A 97 -8.75 2.03 3.39
CA ARG A 97 -7.59 2.73 3.98
C ARG A 97 -6.38 2.87 3.05
N SER A 98 -6.53 2.58 1.76
CA SER A 98 -5.42 2.30 0.82
C SER A 98 -4.63 1.06 1.28
N MET A 99 -4.19 0.22 0.33
CA MET A 99 -3.60 -1.10 0.61
C MET A 99 -2.13 -1.18 1.08
N PRO A 100 -1.39 -0.13 1.55
CA PRO A 100 -0.04 -0.33 2.09
C PRO A 100 0.05 -1.34 3.25
N GLU A 101 -1.10 -1.72 3.82
CA GLU A 101 -1.23 -2.73 4.85
C GLU A 101 -1.15 -4.18 4.30
N TYR A 102 -0.70 -4.38 3.04
CA TYR A 102 -0.53 -5.70 2.40
C TYR A 102 0.04 -6.81 3.31
N PRO A 103 1.16 -6.57 4.04
CA PRO A 103 1.74 -7.62 4.90
C PRO A 103 0.85 -8.02 6.08
N TYR A 104 -0.11 -7.16 6.45
CA TYR A 104 -1.10 -7.42 7.49
C TYR A 104 -2.31 -8.20 6.98
N VAL A 105 -2.69 -8.00 5.71
CA VAL A 105 -3.83 -8.70 5.10
C VAL A 105 -3.45 -10.05 4.49
N GLU A 106 -2.20 -10.28 4.08
CA GLU A 106 -1.81 -11.53 3.42
C GLU A 106 -2.09 -12.80 4.25
N PRO A 107 -1.69 -12.92 5.54
CA PRO A 107 -2.03 -14.10 6.35
C PRO A 107 -3.54 -14.26 6.50
N ALA A 108 -4.21 -13.12 6.62
CA ALA A 108 -5.63 -12.97 6.78
C ALA A 108 -6.41 -13.50 5.56
N LEU A 109 -5.89 -13.22 4.37
CA LEU A 109 -6.48 -13.57 3.09
C LEU A 109 -6.23 -15.04 2.68
N ARG A 110 -5.14 -15.67 3.12
CA ARG A 110 -4.91 -17.11 2.91
C ARG A 110 -6.06 -17.96 3.43
N HIS A 111 -6.66 -17.58 4.55
CA HIS A 111 -7.81 -18.30 5.10
C HIS A 111 -9.06 -18.18 4.22
N PHE A 112 -9.20 -17.06 3.51
CA PHE A 112 -10.29 -16.88 2.55
C PHE A 112 -10.11 -17.67 1.26
N GLU A 113 -8.98 -18.33 1.00
CA GLU A 113 -8.88 -19.32 -0.09
C GLU A 113 -9.91 -20.45 0.08
N ALA A 114 -10.25 -20.80 1.32
CA ALA A 114 -11.25 -21.82 1.65
C ALA A 114 -12.71 -21.31 1.61
N CYS A 115 -12.96 -20.05 1.26
CA CYS A 115 -14.34 -19.54 1.18
C CYS A 115 -15.06 -20.11 -0.05
N GLU A 116 -16.21 -20.76 0.19
CA GLU A 116 -17.04 -21.47 -0.80
C GLU A 116 -17.94 -20.54 -1.64
N ALA A 117 -17.77 -19.22 -1.54
CA ALA A 117 -18.57 -18.23 -2.27
C ALA A 117 -20.10 -18.34 -2.05
N CYS A 118 -20.54 -18.74 -0.86
CA CYS A 118 -21.95 -19.03 -0.55
C CYS A 118 -22.87 -17.79 -0.43
N GLN A 119 -22.32 -16.57 -0.49
CA GLN A 119 -23.02 -15.27 -0.40
C GLN A 119 -23.83 -15.03 0.88
N ALA A 120 -23.66 -15.85 1.92
CA ALA A 120 -24.40 -15.69 3.17
C ALA A 120 -24.10 -14.35 3.87
N CYS A 121 -22.84 -13.89 3.81
CA CYS A 121 -22.40 -12.62 4.38
C CYS A 121 -23.05 -11.40 3.72
N GLU A 122 -23.23 -11.43 2.39
CA GLU A 122 -23.80 -10.34 1.61
C GLU A 122 -25.32 -10.24 1.82
N ARG A 123 -26.02 -11.38 1.81
CA ARG A 123 -27.47 -11.43 2.08
C ARG A 123 -27.86 -10.91 3.46
N MET A 124 -26.97 -11.04 4.45
CA MET A 124 -27.20 -10.56 5.82
C MET A 124 -26.81 -9.08 5.99
N CYS A 125 -26.10 -8.48 5.03
CA CYS A 125 -25.57 -7.14 5.18
C CYS A 125 -26.69 -6.09 5.20
N PRO A 126 -26.84 -5.27 6.27
CA PRO A 126 -27.89 -4.27 6.33
C PRO A 126 -27.67 -3.10 5.37
N THR A 127 -26.42 -2.86 4.95
CA THR A 127 -26.04 -1.79 4.03
C THR A 127 -25.80 -2.28 2.60
N GLY A 128 -25.95 -3.59 2.35
CA GLY A 128 -25.81 -4.16 1.01
C GLY A 128 -24.39 -4.10 0.43
N VAL A 129 -23.35 -4.17 1.27
CA VAL A 129 -21.96 -4.20 0.80
C VAL A 129 -21.70 -5.50 0.01
N PRO A 130 -21.16 -5.42 -1.23
CA PRO A 130 -20.87 -6.60 -2.05
C PRO A 130 -19.62 -7.34 -1.54
N LEU A 131 -19.79 -8.07 -0.44
CA LEU A 131 -18.70 -8.73 0.30
C LEU A 131 -18.05 -9.86 -0.49
N LEU A 132 -18.82 -10.60 -1.30
CA LEU A 132 -18.24 -11.68 -2.08
C LEU A 132 -17.30 -11.13 -3.15
N ASP A 133 -17.70 -10.05 -3.81
CA ASP A 133 -16.90 -9.37 -4.83
C ASP A 133 -15.55 -8.93 -4.24
N LEU A 134 -15.59 -8.24 -3.09
CA LEU A 134 -14.38 -7.84 -2.36
C LEU A 134 -13.44 -9.01 -2.06
N VAL A 135 -13.97 -10.14 -1.56
CA VAL A 135 -13.15 -11.34 -1.28
C VAL A 135 -12.50 -11.86 -2.55
N GLN A 136 -13.21 -11.88 -3.67
CA GLN A 136 -12.69 -12.33 -4.96
C GLN A 136 -11.61 -11.40 -5.50
N GLU A 137 -11.80 -10.08 -5.39
CA GLU A 137 -10.81 -9.10 -5.78
C GLU A 137 -9.52 -9.22 -4.97
N LEU A 138 -9.63 -9.40 -3.66
CA LEU A 138 -8.48 -9.59 -2.78
C LEU A 138 -7.72 -10.88 -3.08
N ARG A 139 -8.41 -11.97 -3.42
CA ARG A 139 -7.77 -13.22 -3.88
C ARG A 139 -7.04 -13.02 -5.21
N ALA A 140 -7.68 -12.39 -6.19
CA ALA A 140 -7.07 -12.15 -7.50
C ALA A 140 -5.81 -11.27 -7.36
N TRP A 141 -5.89 -10.25 -6.50
CA TRP A 141 -4.76 -9.39 -6.22
C TRP A 141 -3.60 -10.12 -5.54
N LEU A 142 -3.87 -10.94 -4.52
CA LEU A 142 -2.83 -11.78 -3.90
C LEU A 142 -2.09 -12.64 -4.93
N GLN A 143 -2.83 -13.28 -5.82
CA GLN A 143 -2.25 -14.13 -6.86
C GLN A 143 -1.33 -13.32 -7.79
N GLN A 144 -1.71 -12.09 -8.14
CA GLN A 144 -0.90 -11.20 -8.97
C GLN A 144 0.37 -10.77 -8.23
N GLU A 145 0.28 -10.39 -6.96
CA GLU A 145 1.44 -9.97 -6.15
C GLU A 145 2.43 -11.13 -5.92
N HIS A 146 1.91 -12.34 -5.65
CA HIS A 146 2.71 -13.55 -5.54
C HIS A 146 3.42 -13.88 -6.86
N ALA A 147 2.73 -13.74 -8.00
CA ALA A 147 3.32 -13.94 -9.31
C ALA A 147 4.36 -12.88 -9.69
N ALA A 148 4.15 -11.63 -9.27
CA ALA A 148 5.06 -10.52 -9.53
C ALA A 148 6.32 -10.54 -8.64
N GLY A 149 6.34 -11.38 -7.59
CA GLY A 149 7.42 -11.40 -6.60
C GLY A 149 7.52 -10.10 -5.79
N ALA A 150 6.45 -9.29 -5.81
CA ALA A 150 6.40 -7.94 -5.23
C ALA A 150 5.92 -7.94 -3.77
N VAL A 151 5.80 -9.12 -3.14
CA VAL A 151 5.53 -9.24 -1.71
C VAL A 151 6.65 -8.58 -0.93
N VAL A 152 6.43 -7.31 -0.57
CA VAL A 152 7.29 -6.57 0.33
C VAL A 152 7.29 -7.35 1.64
N PRO A 153 8.41 -8.00 2.04
CA PRO A 153 8.45 -8.73 3.29
C PRO A 153 8.16 -7.76 4.43
N ARG A 154 7.44 -8.26 5.46
CA ARG A 154 7.23 -7.57 6.75
C ARG A 154 8.49 -6.79 7.11
N GLY A 155 8.38 -5.47 7.22
CA GLY A 155 9.50 -4.60 7.56
C GLY A 155 10.19 -5.03 8.85
N GLU A 156 11.25 -5.83 8.72
CA GLU A 156 12.35 -5.92 9.68
C GLU A 156 13.35 -4.81 9.36
N THR A 157 12.90 -3.56 9.39
CA THR A 157 13.82 -2.41 9.28
C THR A 157 13.46 -1.38 10.33
N SER A 158 13.95 -1.62 11.56
CA SER A 158 14.66 -0.62 12.38
C SER A 158 14.75 -1.05 13.86
N ARG A 159 15.39 -2.19 14.17
CA ARG A 159 16.19 -2.23 15.41
C ARG A 159 17.52 -1.61 15.01
N GLY A 160 17.68 -0.32 15.32
CA GLY A 160 18.86 0.45 14.95
C GLY A 160 20.13 -0.22 15.47
N GLU A 161 20.95 -0.71 14.54
CA GLU A 161 22.39 -0.76 14.75
C GLU A 161 22.87 0.69 14.76
N GLY A 162 22.92 1.25 15.97
CA GLY A 162 23.71 2.42 16.24
C GLY A 162 25.15 2.12 15.86
N ALA A 163 25.60 2.75 14.78
CA ALA A 163 27.01 3.00 14.55
C ALA A 163 27.55 3.80 15.75
N GLN A 164 28.07 3.10 16.75
CA GLN A 164 28.99 3.67 17.73
C GLN A 164 30.39 3.55 17.12
N GLY A 165 30.80 4.64 16.46
CA GLY A 165 32.19 5.05 16.42
C GLY A 165 32.50 5.96 17.62
#